data_AF-A0A5R9E6X3-F1
#
_entry.id   AF-A0A5R9E6X3-F1
#
_cell.length_a   1.000
_cell.length_b   1.000
_cell.length_c   1.000
_cell.angle_alpha   90.00
_cell.angle_beta   90.00
_cell.angle_gamma   90.00
#
_symmetry.space_group_name_H-M   'P 1'
#
loop_
_entity.id
_entity.type
_entity.pdbx_description
1 polymer ?
#
loop_
_entity_poly.entity_id
_entity_poly.type
_entity_poly.pdbx_seq_one_letter_code
_entity_poly.pdbx_strand_id
1 'polypeptide(L)'
;MTIAALRALLDAEQPHVLRHHAPWIPHTAAKRQEKTMAPSYSVATAQAPQNLEPEALGLGPLLTWAAAHPDKAVQDLAEQARDSITALRRRHKADTELAALDSEEAKLEQRLAELRGRKAELLPKRKGKAASRDYDPKEVRAWARANGYDVPDRGQIPKAVLADWRDRDDHRAG
;
A
#
# COMPACT_ATOMS: atom_id res chain seq x y z
N MET A 1 4.86 -16.62 -5.90
CA MET A 1 5.56 -16.68 -4.60
C MET A 1 4.84 -17.68 -3.72
N THR A 2 5.49 -18.78 -3.34
CA THR A 2 4.87 -19.85 -2.55
C THR A 2 4.97 -19.56 -1.06
N ILE A 3 4.08 -20.13 -0.25
CA ILE A 3 4.11 -20.02 1.23
C ILE A 3 5.47 -20.50 1.77
N ALA A 4 6.09 -21.48 1.11
CA ALA A 4 7.44 -21.95 1.43
C ALA A 4 8.52 -20.88 1.24
N ALA A 5 8.42 -20.07 0.17
CA ALA A 5 9.36 -18.99 -0.09
C ALA A 5 9.23 -17.83 0.91
N LEU A 6 8.00 -17.53 1.36
CA LEU A 6 7.75 -16.53 2.39
C LEU A 6 8.32 -16.97 3.75
N ARG A 7 8.27 -18.28 4.05
CA ARG A 7 8.74 -18.87 5.30
C ARG A 7 10.27 -18.85 5.40
N ALA A 8 10.96 -19.11 4.30
CA ALA A 8 12.43 -19.02 4.24
C ALA A 8 12.95 -17.59 4.48
N LEU A 9 12.23 -16.57 4.01
CA LEU A 9 12.54 -15.15 4.24
C LEU A 9 12.35 -14.75 5.71
N LEU A 10 11.28 -15.24 6.34
CA LEU A 10 10.97 -14.95 7.73
C LEU A 10 11.93 -15.61 8.74
N ASP A 11 12.52 -16.75 8.38
CA ASP A 11 13.52 -17.44 9.22
C ASP A 11 14.90 -16.78 9.13
N ALA A 12 15.22 -16.09 8.03
CA ALA A 12 16.48 -15.34 7.87
C ALA A 12 16.50 -14.05 8.70
N GLU A 13 15.36 -13.38 8.89
CA GLU A 13 15.27 -12.11 9.61
C GLU A 13 15.16 -12.26 11.14
N GLN A 14 14.70 -13.41 11.66
CA GLN A 14 14.41 -13.57 13.09
C GLN A 14 14.78 -14.97 13.65
N PRO A 15 16.09 -15.26 13.84
CA PRO A 15 16.56 -16.60 14.24
C PRO A 15 16.27 -16.97 15.71
N HIS A 16 15.87 -16.02 16.55
CA HIS A 16 15.74 -16.18 18.01
C HIS A 16 14.28 -16.37 18.47
N VAL A 17 13.34 -16.47 17.54
CA VAL A 17 11.93 -16.74 17.86
C VAL A 17 11.71 -18.26 17.91
N LEU A 18 11.48 -18.80 19.11
CA LEU A 18 11.01 -20.18 19.28
C LEU A 18 9.59 -20.30 18.72
N ARG A 19 9.46 -20.82 17.50
CA ARG A 19 8.17 -21.05 16.84
C ARG A 19 7.65 -22.42 17.23
N HIS A 20 6.54 -22.45 17.97
CA HIS A 20 5.82 -23.69 18.24
C HIS A 20 5.30 -24.28 16.91
N HIS A 21 5.43 -25.59 16.74
CA HIS A 21 4.94 -26.29 15.56
C HIS A 21 3.43 -26.07 15.45
N ALA A 22 2.97 -25.79 14.23
CA ALA A 22 1.55 -25.66 13.97
C ALA A 22 0.86 -26.98 14.35
N PRO A 23 -0.26 -26.95 15.09
CA PRO A 23 -0.99 -28.16 15.41
C PRO A 23 -1.44 -28.83 14.11
N TRP A 24 -1.19 -30.13 14.02
CA TRP A 24 -1.57 -30.94 12.86
C TRP A 24 -3.10 -31.01 12.76
N ILE A 25 -3.63 -30.54 11.64
CA ILE A 25 -5.05 -30.63 11.31
C ILE A 25 -5.22 -31.82 10.34
N PRO A 26 -5.97 -32.87 10.68
CA PRO A 26 -6.22 -33.96 9.75
C PRO A 26 -7.10 -33.45 8.59
N HIS A 27 -6.61 -33.62 7.36
CA HIS A 27 -7.38 -33.33 6.15
C HIS A 27 -8.46 -34.41 5.98
N THR A 28 -9.71 -34.07 6.29
CA THR A 28 -10.85 -34.89 5.88
C THR A 28 -11.15 -34.62 4.41
N ALA A 29 -10.90 -35.60 3.55
CA ALA A 29 -11.25 -35.56 2.14
C ALA A 29 -12.79 -35.62 2.00
N ALA A 30 -13.43 -34.46 1.88
CA ALA A 30 -14.85 -34.38 1.57
C ALA A 30 -15.07 -34.73 0.09
N LYS A 31 -15.64 -35.93 -0.12
CA LYS A 31 -16.04 -36.50 -1.41
C LYS A 31 -17.16 -35.64 -2.02
N ARG A 32 -16.87 -34.96 -3.13
CA ARG A 32 -17.82 -34.21 -3.94
C ARG A 32 -18.80 -35.19 -4.60
N GLN A 33 -20.07 -35.18 -4.20
CA GLN A 33 -21.15 -35.76 -4.99
C GLN A 33 -21.92 -34.62 -5.67
N GLU A 34 -21.75 -34.54 -6.97
CA GLU A 34 -22.63 -33.79 -7.87
C GLU A 34 -24.00 -34.49 -7.88
N LYS A 35 -25.05 -33.75 -7.51
CA LYS A 35 -26.42 -34.13 -7.86
C LYS A 35 -27.14 -32.93 -8.44
N THR A 36 -27.30 -33.01 -9.75
CA THR A 36 -28.03 -32.13 -10.65
C THR A 36 -29.53 -32.10 -10.33
N MET A 37 -30.14 -30.97 -10.70
CA MET A 37 -31.55 -30.74 -11.02
C MET A 37 -32.57 -30.65 -9.88
N ALA A 38 -33.05 -29.41 -9.72
CA ALA A 38 -34.30 -29.05 -9.06
C ALA A 38 -35.51 -29.73 -9.72
N PRO A 39 -36.60 -29.87 -8.94
CA PRO A 39 -37.87 -29.34 -9.40
C PRO A 39 -38.38 -28.26 -8.44
N SER A 40 -38.99 -27.25 -9.05
CA SER A 40 -39.77 -26.21 -8.38
C SER A 40 -40.87 -26.82 -7.51
N TYR A 41 -40.82 -26.51 -6.23
CA TYR A 41 -42.03 -26.46 -5.40
C TYR A 41 -42.07 -25.08 -4.75
N SER A 42 -43.06 -24.30 -5.15
CA SER A 42 -43.55 -23.14 -4.41
C SER A 42 -43.85 -23.60 -2.99
N VAL A 43 -43.02 -23.17 -2.03
CA VAL A 43 -43.35 -23.36 -0.62
C VAL A 43 -44.14 -22.14 -0.19
N ALA A 44 -45.42 -22.40 0.05
CA ALA A 44 -46.33 -21.56 0.80
C ALA A 44 -45.62 -20.86 1.97
N THR A 45 -46.05 -19.65 2.26
CA THR A 45 -45.74 -18.89 3.46
C THR A 45 -46.12 -19.70 4.71
N ALA A 46 -45.27 -20.66 5.09
CA ALA A 46 -45.36 -21.37 6.35
C ALA A 46 -44.84 -20.40 7.40
N GLN A 47 -45.79 -19.66 7.98
CA GLN A 47 -45.62 -18.94 9.21
C GLN A 47 -45.14 -19.97 10.25
N ALA A 48 -43.84 -19.97 10.53
CA ALA A 48 -43.27 -20.79 11.58
C ALA A 48 -43.90 -20.37 12.92
N PRO A 49 -44.22 -21.33 13.80
CA PRO A 49 -44.80 -21.02 15.10
C PRO A 49 -43.86 -20.06 15.82
N GLN A 50 -44.40 -18.91 16.20
CA GLN A 50 -43.76 -17.98 17.12
C GLN A 50 -43.70 -18.68 18.48
N ASN A 51 -42.78 -19.63 18.63
CA ASN A 51 -42.30 -20.02 19.94
C ASN A 51 -41.79 -18.74 20.57
N LEU A 52 -42.40 -18.40 21.70
CA LEU A 52 -42.09 -17.27 22.55
C LEU A 52 -40.63 -17.42 23.02
N GLU A 53 -39.68 -16.99 22.19
CA GLU A 53 -38.34 -16.65 22.64
C GLU A 53 -38.53 -15.62 23.77
N PRO A 54 -38.08 -15.90 25.00
CA PRO A 54 -38.24 -14.94 26.08
C PRO A 54 -37.59 -13.64 25.63
N GLU A 55 -38.34 -12.53 25.68
CA GLU A 55 -37.94 -11.18 25.28
C GLU A 55 -36.43 -11.00 25.36
N ALA A 56 -35.79 -10.74 24.22
CA ALA A 56 -34.35 -10.55 24.11
C ALA A 56 -33.94 -9.35 24.98
N LEU A 57 -33.67 -9.61 26.25
CA LEU A 57 -33.19 -8.64 27.22
C LEU A 57 -31.97 -7.96 26.59
N GLY A 58 -32.04 -6.62 26.51
CA GLY A 58 -30.90 -5.84 26.07
C GLY A 58 -29.64 -6.22 26.86
N LEU A 59 -28.47 -6.11 26.22
CA LEU A 59 -27.18 -6.48 26.82
C LEU A 59 -26.97 -5.90 28.23
N GLY A 60 -27.42 -4.67 28.48
CA GLY A 60 -27.38 -4.04 29.80
C GLY A 60 -28.18 -4.81 30.85
N PRO A 61 -29.51 -4.92 30.71
CA PRO A 61 -30.35 -5.76 31.57
C PRO A 61 -29.85 -7.20 31.75
N LEU A 62 -29.35 -7.83 30.69
CA LEU A 62 -28.82 -9.19 30.73
C LEU A 62 -27.58 -9.31 31.63
N LEU A 63 -26.63 -8.39 31.49
CA LEU A 63 -25.43 -8.35 32.34
C LEU A 63 -25.75 -7.97 33.79
N THR A 64 -26.81 -7.22 34.04
CA THR A 64 -27.29 -6.90 35.39
C THR A 64 -27.91 -8.13 36.05
N TRP A 65 -28.76 -8.87 35.34
CA TRP A 65 -29.33 -10.13 35.82
C TRP A 65 -28.24 -11.17 36.11
N ALA A 66 -27.27 -11.32 35.19
CA ALA A 66 -26.21 -12.31 35.33
C ALA A 66 -25.28 -12.02 36.52
N ALA A 67 -25.07 -10.74 36.86
CA ALA A 67 -24.29 -10.36 38.05
C ALA A 67 -25.03 -10.58 39.37
N ALA A 68 -26.36 -10.55 39.37
CA ALA A 68 -27.19 -10.86 40.55
C ALA A 68 -27.49 -12.37 40.68
N HIS A 69 -26.99 -13.19 39.76
CA HIS A 69 -27.29 -14.62 39.73
C HIS A 69 -26.60 -15.36 40.88
N PRO A 70 -27.23 -16.36 41.52
CA PRO A 70 -26.62 -17.11 42.61
C PRO A 70 -25.50 -18.06 42.15
N ASP A 71 -25.49 -18.44 40.86
CA ASP A 71 -24.45 -19.28 40.27
C ASP A 71 -23.19 -18.44 39.96
N LYS A 72 -22.05 -18.85 40.53
CA LYS A 72 -20.77 -18.19 40.34
C LYS A 72 -20.31 -18.22 38.87
N ALA A 73 -20.59 -19.29 38.14
CA ALA A 73 -20.20 -19.39 36.73
C ALA A 73 -20.91 -18.33 35.87
N VAL A 74 -22.18 -18.03 36.19
CA VAL A 74 -22.97 -17.01 35.49
C VAL A 74 -22.46 -15.61 35.82
N GLN A 75 -22.05 -15.37 37.07
CA GLN A 75 -21.42 -14.10 37.47
C GLN A 75 -20.08 -13.87 36.75
N ASP A 76 -19.21 -14.88 36.71
CA ASP A 76 -17.89 -14.79 36.06
C ASP A 76 -18.04 -14.53 34.55
N LEU A 77 -19.04 -15.16 33.91
CA LEU A 77 -19.37 -14.88 32.51
C LEU A 77 -19.81 -13.43 32.29
N ALA A 78 -20.58 -12.85 33.22
CA ALA A 78 -20.99 -11.45 33.15
C ALA A 78 -19.81 -10.49 33.28
N GLU A 79 -18.86 -10.79 34.17
CA GLU A 79 -17.62 -10.02 34.32
C GLU A 79 -16.77 -10.10 33.05
N GLN A 80 -16.52 -11.30 32.53
CA GLN A 80 -15.77 -11.49 31.28
C GLN A 80 -16.43 -10.77 30.10
N ALA A 81 -17.77 -10.81 30.01
CA ALA A 81 -18.50 -10.09 28.99
C ALA A 81 -18.29 -8.57 29.13
N ARG A 82 -18.37 -8.00 30.34
CA ARG A 82 -18.12 -6.56 30.58
C ARG A 82 -16.70 -6.14 30.20
N ASP A 83 -15.71 -6.97 30.51
CA ASP A 83 -14.33 -6.71 30.12
C ASP A 83 -14.15 -6.72 28.62
N SER A 84 -14.75 -7.70 27.94
CA SER A 84 -14.70 -7.79 26.47
C SER A 84 -15.36 -6.57 25.80
N ILE A 85 -16.53 -6.13 26.31
CA ILE A 85 -17.23 -4.95 25.81
C ILE A 85 -16.38 -3.69 26.03
N THR A 86 -15.73 -3.58 27.19
CA THR A 86 -14.85 -2.44 27.51
C THR A 86 -13.63 -2.41 26.57
N ALA A 87 -13.03 -3.57 26.30
CA ALA A 87 -11.94 -3.70 25.34
C ALA A 87 -12.38 -3.31 23.92
N LEU A 88 -13.55 -3.79 23.46
CA LEU A 88 -14.10 -3.44 22.15
C LEU A 88 -14.36 -1.93 22.03
N ARG A 89 -14.95 -1.31 23.06
CA ARG A 89 -15.18 0.15 23.08
C ARG A 89 -13.88 0.94 23.00
N ARG A 90 -12.86 0.52 23.75
CA ARG A 90 -11.53 1.14 23.69
C ARG A 90 -10.95 1.03 22.29
N ARG A 91 -11.05 -0.15 21.66
CA ARG A 91 -10.54 -0.37 20.30
C ARG A 91 -11.28 0.50 19.28
N HIS A 92 -12.61 0.51 19.34
CA HIS A 92 -13.43 1.35 18.48
C HIS A 92 -13.07 2.84 18.63
N LYS A 93 -12.91 3.33 19.87
CA LYS A 93 -12.48 4.71 20.11
C LYS A 93 -11.12 5.00 19.46
N ALA A 94 -10.15 4.11 19.65
CA ALA A 94 -8.83 4.27 19.03
C ALA A 94 -8.91 4.26 17.50
N ASP A 95 -9.71 3.38 16.91
CA ASP A 95 -9.89 3.32 15.45
C ASP A 95 -10.58 4.59 14.92
N THR A 96 -11.54 5.17 15.67
CA THR A 96 -12.15 6.46 15.29
C THR A 96 -11.17 7.63 15.40
N GLU A 97 -10.29 7.62 16.40
CA GLU A 97 -9.25 8.64 16.55
C GLU A 97 -8.21 8.54 15.42
N LEU A 98 -7.80 7.32 15.05
CA LEU A 98 -6.92 7.10 13.90
C LEU A 98 -7.54 7.60 12.61
N ALA A 99 -8.81 7.26 12.33
CA ALA A 99 -9.49 7.73 11.13
C ALA A 99 -9.62 9.27 11.08
N ALA A 100 -9.76 9.92 12.23
CA ALA A 100 -9.76 11.38 12.33
C ALA A 100 -8.37 11.96 12.01
N LEU A 101 -7.30 11.37 12.56
CA LEU A 101 -5.92 11.77 12.27
C LEU A 101 -5.56 11.58 10.79
N ASP A 102 -5.93 10.44 10.18
CA ASP A 102 -5.71 10.18 8.75
C ASP A 102 -6.41 11.26 7.90
N SER A 103 -7.62 11.66 8.30
CA SER A 103 -8.38 12.72 7.63
C SER A 103 -7.74 14.10 7.79
N GLU A 104 -7.06 14.36 8.90
CA GLU A 104 -6.30 15.59 9.13
C GLU A 104 -4.99 15.60 8.33
N GLU A 105 -4.27 14.48 8.30
CA GLU A 105 -3.07 14.29 7.49
C GLU A 105 -3.36 14.58 6.01
N ALA A 106 -4.41 13.98 5.46
CA ALA A 106 -4.82 14.24 4.07
C ALA A 106 -5.10 15.73 3.79
N LYS A 107 -5.72 16.45 4.74
CA LYS A 107 -5.96 17.90 4.60
C LYS A 107 -4.65 18.69 4.64
N LEU A 108 -3.72 18.31 5.51
CA LEU A 108 -2.41 18.96 5.60
C LEU A 108 -1.58 18.71 4.34
N GLU A 109 -1.60 17.50 3.79
CA GLU A 109 -0.95 17.17 2.52
C GLU A 109 -1.52 18.01 1.37
N GLN A 110 -2.84 18.16 1.30
CA GLN A 110 -3.48 19.02 0.31
C GLN A 110 -3.01 20.48 0.42
N ARG A 111 -2.93 21.02 1.64
CA ARG A 111 -2.40 22.38 1.88
C ARG A 111 -0.94 22.50 1.50
N LEU A 112 -0.12 21.49 1.80
CA LEU A 112 1.29 21.46 1.39
C LEU A 112 1.43 21.41 -0.13
N ALA A 113 0.58 20.65 -0.83
CA ALA A 113 0.54 20.61 -2.28
C ALA A 113 0.18 21.99 -2.86
N GLU A 114 -0.81 22.68 -2.30
CA GLU A 114 -1.16 24.05 -2.71
C GLU A 114 0.01 25.01 -2.52
N LEU A 115 0.65 25.00 -1.34
CA LEU A 115 1.81 25.87 -1.06
C LEU A 115 2.98 25.57 -1.98
N ARG A 116 3.24 24.29 -2.29
CA ARG A 116 4.26 23.89 -3.27
C ARG A 116 3.92 24.39 -4.66
N GLY A 117 2.65 24.32 -5.06
CA GLY A 117 2.14 24.88 -6.32
C GLY A 117 2.41 26.38 -6.41
N ARG A 118 1.99 27.15 -5.40
CA ARG A 118 2.26 28.60 -5.32
C ARG A 118 3.75 28.93 -5.36
N LYS A 119 4.58 28.16 -4.64
CA LYS A 119 6.03 28.34 -4.66
C LYS A 119 6.60 28.10 -6.06
N ALA A 120 6.12 27.08 -6.77
CA ALA A 120 6.56 26.78 -8.12
C ALA A 120 6.16 27.87 -9.13
N GLU A 121 5.00 28.48 -8.95
CA GLU A 121 4.53 29.61 -9.76
C GLU A 121 5.37 30.88 -9.55
N LEU A 122 5.75 31.16 -8.30
CA LEU A 122 6.57 32.33 -7.95
C LEU A 122 8.06 32.15 -8.28
N LEU A 123 8.54 30.90 -8.38
CA LEU A 123 9.93 30.63 -8.71
C LEU A 123 10.22 31.09 -10.15
N PRO A 124 11.33 31.82 -10.38
CA PRO A 124 11.70 32.22 -11.73
C PRO A 124 11.93 30.97 -12.58
N LYS A 125 11.27 30.90 -13.75
CA LYS A 125 11.53 29.86 -14.75
C LYS A 125 13.01 29.91 -15.12
N ARG A 126 13.78 28.94 -14.63
CA ARG A 126 15.19 28.77 -15.01
C ARG A 126 15.23 28.59 -16.53
N LYS A 127 15.76 29.59 -17.25
CA LYS A 127 16.05 29.46 -18.69
C LYS A 127 16.91 28.21 -18.87
N GLY A 128 16.53 27.41 -19.87
CA GLY A 128 16.82 25.99 -19.97
C GLY A 128 18.26 25.56 -19.70
N LYS A 129 18.39 24.32 -19.21
CA LYS A 129 19.63 23.56 -19.20
C LYS A 129 20.24 23.66 -20.60
N ALA A 130 21.42 24.25 -20.73
CA ALA A 130 22.12 24.35 -22.01
C ALA A 130 22.10 22.98 -22.67
N ALA A 131 21.66 22.93 -23.93
CA ALA A 131 21.54 21.70 -24.69
C ALA A 131 22.79 20.84 -24.47
N SER A 132 22.58 19.60 -24.03
CA SER A 132 23.64 18.59 -24.02
C SER A 132 24.27 18.60 -25.40
N ARG A 133 25.56 18.94 -25.49
CA ARG A 133 26.25 18.94 -26.78
C ARG A 133 26.49 17.48 -27.16
N ASP A 134 26.11 17.09 -28.37
CA ASP A 134 26.32 15.73 -28.88
C ASP A 134 27.79 15.46 -29.30
N TYR A 135 28.71 16.35 -28.95
CA TYR A 135 30.13 16.28 -29.30
C TYR A 135 30.99 16.70 -28.12
N ASP A 136 32.19 16.12 -27.99
CA ASP A 136 33.21 16.60 -27.06
C ASP A 136 33.94 17.82 -27.68
N PRO A 137 33.85 19.02 -27.08
CA PRO A 137 34.56 20.19 -27.58
C PRO A 137 36.10 20.02 -27.62
N LYS A 138 36.70 19.10 -26.87
CA LYS A 138 38.15 18.87 -26.93
C LYS A 138 38.54 18.17 -28.23
N GLU A 139 37.80 17.15 -28.63
CA GLU A 139 38.03 16.39 -29.85
C GLU A 139 37.91 17.26 -31.08
N VAL A 140 36.83 18.05 -31.15
CA VAL A 140 36.60 18.98 -32.27
C VAL A 140 37.73 20.01 -32.37
N ARG A 141 38.22 20.55 -31.25
CA ARG A 141 39.37 21.50 -31.27
C ARG A 141 40.66 20.84 -31.72
N ALA A 142 40.95 19.62 -31.26
CA ALA A 142 42.14 18.89 -31.66
C ALA A 142 42.13 18.61 -33.16
N TRP A 143 40.98 18.17 -33.68
CA TRP A 143 40.76 17.97 -35.11
C TRP A 143 40.92 19.28 -35.89
N ALA A 144 40.28 20.36 -35.43
CA ALA A 144 40.31 21.65 -36.11
C ALA A 144 41.75 22.19 -36.25
N ARG A 145 42.54 22.16 -35.18
CA ARG A 145 43.96 22.58 -35.22
C ARG A 145 44.79 21.71 -36.16
N ALA A 146 44.54 20.40 -36.20
CA ALA A 146 45.24 19.49 -37.09
C ALA A 146 44.93 19.74 -38.58
N ASN A 147 43.75 20.30 -38.89
CA ASN A 147 43.31 20.65 -40.24
C ASN A 147 43.58 22.14 -40.58
N GLY A 148 44.31 22.87 -39.73
CA GLY A 148 44.70 24.26 -39.99
C GLY A 148 43.64 25.31 -39.65
N TYR A 149 42.56 24.95 -38.97
CA TYR A 149 41.57 25.93 -38.49
C TYR A 149 42.07 26.63 -37.22
N ASP A 150 41.91 27.96 -37.19
CA ASP A 150 42.14 28.76 -35.99
C ASP A 150 40.92 28.68 -35.06
N VAL A 151 41.10 28.08 -33.88
CA VAL A 151 40.01 27.85 -32.91
C VAL A 151 40.47 28.23 -31.51
N PRO A 152 39.68 29.03 -30.76
CA PRO A 152 40.03 29.46 -29.41
C PRO A 152 40.11 28.27 -28.43
N ASP A 153 41.07 28.34 -27.52
CA ASP A 153 41.34 27.29 -26.53
C ASP A 153 40.17 27.04 -25.56
N ARG A 154 39.34 28.06 -25.33
CA ARG A 154 38.12 27.96 -24.52
C ARG A 154 36.95 28.65 -25.20
N GLY A 155 35.74 28.23 -24.82
CA GLY A 155 34.49 28.82 -25.31
C GLY A 155 33.83 28.01 -26.43
N GLN A 156 32.93 28.68 -27.15
CA GLN A 156 32.12 28.07 -28.21
C GLN A 156 32.97 27.82 -29.46
N ILE A 157 32.83 26.63 -30.04
CA ILE A 157 33.51 26.28 -31.29
C ILE A 157 32.73 26.90 -32.46
N PRO A 158 33.41 27.53 -33.43
CA PRO A 158 32.76 28.07 -34.63
C PRO A 158 31.91 27.01 -35.35
N LYS A 159 30.72 27.40 -35.83
CA LYS A 159 29.78 26.47 -36.47
C LYS A 159 30.33 25.83 -37.74
N ALA A 160 31.14 26.56 -38.51
CA ALA A 160 31.77 26.05 -39.73
C ALA A 160 32.67 24.85 -39.42
N VAL A 161 33.55 24.98 -38.43
CA VAL A 161 34.43 23.90 -37.96
C VAL A 161 33.64 22.67 -37.49
N LEU A 162 32.50 22.88 -36.82
CA LEU A 162 31.63 21.79 -36.37
C LEU A 162 30.91 21.09 -37.53
N ALA A 163 30.55 21.80 -38.59
CA ALA A 163 29.95 21.20 -39.78
C ALA A 163 30.98 20.33 -40.51
N ASP A 164 32.16 20.88 -40.78
CA ASP A 164 33.23 20.14 -41.46
C ASP A 164 33.68 18.89 -40.67
N TRP A 165 33.69 18.98 -39.33
CA TRP A 165 33.97 17.83 -38.46
C TRP A 165 32.89 16.74 -38.55
N ARG A 166 31.61 17.13 -38.65
CA ARG A 166 30.48 16.20 -38.79
C ARG A 166 30.45 15.55 -40.16
N ASP A 167 30.62 16.33 -41.22
CA ASP A 167 30.64 15.83 -42.60
C ASP A 167 31.72 14.75 -42.76
N ARG A 168 32.89 14.93 -42.14
CA ARG A 168 33.93 13.89 -42.08
C ARG A 168 33.46 12.60 -41.40
N ASP A 169 32.86 12.70 -40.22
CA ASP A 169 32.49 11.52 -39.42
C ASP A 169 31.27 10.80 -40.03
N ASP A 170 30.36 11.53 -40.68
CA ASP A 170 29.25 10.96 -41.45
C ASP A 170 29.75 10.15 -42.65
N HIS A 171 30.83 10.58 -43.31
CA HIS A 171 31.48 9.83 -44.38
C HIS A 171 32.30 8.61 -43.90
N ARG A 172 32.51 8.43 -42.59
CA ARG A 172 33.25 7.29 -42.01
C ARG A 172 32.35 6.15 -41.53
N ALA A 173 31.04 6.39 -41.44
CA ALA A 173 30.06 5.47 -40.85
C ALA A 173 29.17 4.73 -41.87
N GLY A 174 29.40 4.91 -43.18
CA GLY A 174 28.76 4.15 -44.27
C GLY A 174 29.75 3.24 -44.99
#